data_AF-A0A0L6ZCK4-F1
#
_entry.id   AF-A0A0L6ZCK4-F1
#
_cell.length_a   1.000
_cell.length_b   1.000
_cell.length_c   1.000
_cell.angle_alpha   90.00
_cell.angle_beta   90.00
_cell.angle_gamma   90.00
#
_symmetry.space_group_name_H-M   'P 1'
#
loop_
_entity.id
_entity.type
_entity.pdbx_description
1 polymer ?
#
loop_
_entity_poly.entity_id
_entity_poly.type
_entity_poly.pdbx_seq_one_letter_code
_entity_poly.pdbx_strand_id
1 'polypeptide(L)'
;MSKVYLVGAGPGDPKLITLRGIELLKTCDMVIYDRLASYELLNYLKDGCKKVFVGKEAGNHYKTQEEINKIIVESAYKYEKVVRLKGGDPFVFGRGGEEIEELNKHGIPFEVIPGVTSAISVPASVGIPVTHRGVSRSFHVITGHTKSSENTLTDNYEVLGKLDGTLVFLMGLSNLKNITDKLMENGKDKKTPAAVISNGTMNNEKTVRGTLSDIAVKVKEEGIKSPAIIVVGDTAAFNFTSIDTKPLSNVKIGITGTGVMYNKLESGLHRLGARVYSICNMKIEETPFIYQLEEELQRIDKYQWIIFTSQNAINIFFDKMEKYQVDRRKLNQIKFAVIGSGTKQTLQKYGYFADFMPNIYTTKNLADEFSKVVFKNEKVLIPRALRGSQELTMTFEDNNIEYKEIPIYDVKGELTENKEYISEMDCLVFLSASGVNAFFEEIHKNNIQLPNGIKIACIGEVTVNEVKENNYNADIIASISNIDGLIDKIKNYIWEK
;
A
#
# COMPACT_ATOMS: atom_id res chain seq x y z
N MET A 1 29.72 -10.87 -5.60
CA MET A 1 29.49 -11.74 -4.42
C MET A 1 28.10 -11.43 -3.93
N SER A 2 27.31 -12.45 -3.62
CA SER A 2 25.99 -12.25 -3.03
C SER A 2 26.11 -11.62 -1.64
N LYS A 3 25.20 -10.72 -1.28
CA LYS A 3 25.19 -10.02 0.02
C LYS A 3 23.80 -10.04 0.64
N VAL A 4 23.74 -10.30 1.94
CA VAL A 4 22.50 -10.28 2.73
C VAL A 4 22.38 -8.96 3.48
N TYR A 5 21.22 -8.31 3.39
CA TYR A 5 20.93 -7.07 4.10
C TYR A 5 19.84 -7.32 5.15
N LEU A 6 20.17 -7.18 6.44
CA LEU A 6 19.18 -7.23 7.51
C LEU A 6 18.62 -5.82 7.70
N VAL A 7 17.40 -5.59 7.24
CA VAL A 7 16.80 -4.24 7.18
C VAL A 7 15.67 -4.12 8.19
N GLY A 8 15.75 -3.13 9.07
CA GLY A 8 14.65 -2.76 9.95
C GLY A 8 13.53 -2.04 9.20
N ALA A 9 12.33 -2.61 9.23
CA ALA A 9 11.14 -2.11 8.55
C ALA A 9 10.46 -0.95 9.29
N GLY A 10 10.81 -0.73 10.56
CA GLY A 10 10.07 0.19 11.44
C GLY A 10 8.87 -0.48 12.13
N PRO A 11 8.11 0.28 12.95
CA PRO A 11 7.07 -0.26 13.84
C PRO A 11 5.76 -0.65 13.16
N GLY A 12 5.51 -0.20 11.93
CA GLY A 12 4.26 -0.43 11.21
C GLY A 12 4.06 0.54 10.05
N ASP A 13 4.06 1.85 10.31
CA ASP A 13 3.99 2.88 9.27
C ASP A 13 5.17 2.70 8.29
N PRO A 14 4.92 2.44 6.99
CA PRO A 14 5.97 2.24 6.01
C PRO A 14 6.86 3.48 5.81
N LYS A 15 6.44 4.67 6.25
CA LYS A 15 7.26 5.89 6.22
C LYS A 15 8.28 5.98 7.35
N LEU A 16 8.21 5.09 8.34
CA LEU A 16 9.20 4.97 9.41
C LEU A 16 10.33 3.99 9.09
N ILE A 17 10.36 3.43 7.88
CA ILE A 17 11.56 2.79 7.34
C ILE A 17 12.63 3.84 7.03
N THR A 18 13.91 3.46 7.09
CA THR A 18 15.02 4.34 6.71
C THR A 18 15.12 4.48 5.19
N LEU A 19 15.66 5.62 4.72
CA LEU A 19 15.95 5.83 3.28
C LEU A 19 16.82 4.71 2.72
N ARG A 20 17.82 4.27 3.49
CA ARG A 20 18.69 3.14 3.14
C ARG A 20 17.92 1.83 2.98
N GLY A 21 16.91 1.59 3.82
CA GLY A 21 16.02 0.43 3.67
C GLY A 21 15.26 0.45 2.33
N ILE A 22 14.72 1.62 1.94
CA ILE A 22 14.02 1.80 0.65
C ILE A 22 14.96 1.59 -0.55
N GLU A 23 16.17 2.15 -0.51
CA GLU A 23 17.18 1.95 -1.57
C GLU A 23 17.46 0.46 -1.83
N LEU A 24 17.57 -0.33 -0.77
CA LEU A 24 17.83 -1.76 -0.87
C LEU A 24 16.62 -2.53 -1.36
N LEU A 25 15.41 -2.22 -0.88
CA LEU A 25 14.17 -2.83 -1.38
C LEU A 25 13.98 -2.59 -2.88
N LYS A 26 14.30 -1.39 -3.38
CA LYS A 26 14.19 -1.06 -4.81
C LYS A 26 15.16 -1.83 -5.70
N THR A 27 16.24 -2.39 -5.15
CA THR A 27 17.31 -3.00 -5.96
C THR A 27 17.52 -4.48 -5.68
N CYS A 28 16.95 -5.03 -4.60
CA CYS A 28 17.13 -6.44 -4.23
C CYS A 28 16.51 -7.40 -5.24
N ASP A 29 17.11 -8.58 -5.37
CA ASP A 29 16.62 -9.67 -6.21
C ASP A 29 15.62 -10.55 -5.45
N MET A 30 15.76 -10.59 -4.13
CA MET A 30 14.91 -11.34 -3.24
C MET A 30 14.70 -10.61 -1.91
N VAL A 31 13.46 -10.66 -1.42
CA VAL A 31 13.10 -10.21 -0.07
C VAL A 31 12.51 -11.36 0.74
N ILE A 32 13.01 -11.49 1.97
CA ILE A 32 12.53 -12.41 3.01
C ILE A 32 11.91 -11.55 4.10
N TYR A 33 10.61 -11.67 4.34
CA TYR A 33 9.87 -10.78 5.25
C TYR A 33 9.00 -11.56 6.22
N ASP A 34 8.76 -10.98 7.39
CA ASP A 34 7.85 -11.51 8.41
C ASP A 34 6.59 -10.66 8.55
N ARG A 35 5.67 -11.09 9.41
CA ARG A 35 4.36 -10.45 9.62
C ARG A 35 4.45 -9.00 10.13
N LEU A 36 5.54 -8.66 10.83
CA LEU A 36 5.68 -7.33 11.43
C LEU A 36 6.26 -6.30 10.44
N ALA A 37 6.73 -6.75 9.27
CA ALA A 37 7.04 -5.86 8.17
C ALA A 37 5.75 -5.43 7.46
N SER A 38 5.61 -4.14 7.19
CA SER A 38 4.45 -3.62 6.45
C SER A 38 4.44 -4.14 5.01
N TYR A 39 3.35 -4.77 4.58
CA TYR A 39 3.17 -5.22 3.19
C TYR A 39 3.28 -4.07 2.18
N GLU A 40 2.96 -2.84 2.57
CA GLU A 40 3.13 -1.65 1.73
C GLU A 40 4.60 -1.43 1.34
N LEU A 41 5.55 -1.88 2.16
CA LEU A 41 6.98 -1.83 1.82
C LEU A 41 7.34 -2.75 0.63
N LEU A 42 6.56 -3.80 0.39
CA LEU A 42 6.78 -4.70 -0.75
C LEU A 42 6.41 -4.05 -2.09
N ASN A 43 5.74 -2.90 -2.07
CA ASN A 43 5.44 -2.10 -3.28
C ASN A 43 6.68 -1.38 -3.81
N TYR A 44 7.76 -1.27 -3.02
CA TYR A 44 9.02 -0.68 -3.47
C TYR A 44 9.92 -1.66 -4.25
N LEU A 45 9.58 -2.95 -4.26
CA LEU A 45 10.39 -3.96 -4.91
C LEU A 45 10.37 -3.77 -6.43
N LYS A 46 11.52 -4.02 -7.07
CA LYS A 46 11.59 -4.08 -8.53
C LYS A 46 10.78 -5.25 -9.09
N ASP A 47 10.38 -5.13 -10.35
CA ASP A 47 9.73 -6.22 -11.07
C ASP A 47 10.61 -7.47 -11.11
N GLY A 48 9.97 -8.63 -10.93
CA GLY A 48 10.67 -9.93 -10.88
C GLY A 48 11.36 -10.26 -9.55
N CYS A 49 11.41 -9.34 -8.57
CA CYS A 49 11.94 -9.62 -7.24
C CYS A 49 11.17 -10.77 -6.57
N LYS A 50 11.89 -11.78 -6.08
CA LYS A 50 11.28 -12.92 -5.37
C LYS A 50 10.90 -12.52 -3.95
N LYS A 51 9.73 -12.95 -3.50
CA LYS A 51 9.18 -12.64 -2.18
C LYS A 51 9.02 -13.94 -1.42
N VAL A 52 9.56 -14.02 -0.20
CA VAL A 52 9.39 -15.18 0.68
C VAL A 52 8.92 -14.71 2.05
N PHE A 53 7.72 -15.14 2.41
CA PHE A 53 7.16 -14.91 3.72
C PHE A 53 7.68 -15.97 4.70
N VAL A 54 8.16 -15.52 5.86
CA VAL A 54 8.67 -16.37 6.95
C VAL A 54 7.94 -16.13 8.29
N GLY A 55 6.86 -15.36 8.27
CA GLY A 55 6.06 -15.05 9.45
C GLY A 55 5.11 -16.18 9.87
N LYS A 56 4.43 -15.97 11.00
CA LYS A 56 3.32 -16.83 11.46
C LYS A 56 2.03 -16.43 10.72
N GLU A 57 1.50 -17.31 9.89
CA GLU A 57 0.12 -17.22 9.39
C GLU A 57 -0.81 -18.04 10.29
N ALA A 58 -2.03 -17.57 10.52
CA ALA A 58 -3.05 -18.37 11.19
C ALA A 58 -3.41 -19.57 10.30
N GLY A 59 -3.04 -20.79 10.74
CA GLY A 59 -3.38 -22.04 10.04
C GLY A 59 -2.25 -22.69 9.21
N ASN A 60 -1.08 -22.06 9.09
CA ASN A 60 0.08 -22.63 8.38
C ASN A 60 1.21 -23.08 9.33
N HIS A 61 1.98 -24.10 8.91
CA HIS A 61 3.13 -24.62 9.66
C HIS A 61 4.14 -23.51 9.99
N TYR A 62 4.40 -23.32 11.28
CA TYR A 62 5.37 -22.34 11.79
C TYR A 62 6.78 -22.66 11.33
N LYS A 63 7.46 -21.68 10.70
CA LYS A 63 8.91 -21.76 10.44
C LYS A 63 9.70 -21.50 11.72
N THR A 64 10.52 -22.47 12.10
CA THR A 64 11.49 -22.33 13.17
C THR A 64 12.60 -21.35 12.76
N GLN A 65 13.36 -20.83 13.72
CA GLN A 65 14.48 -19.94 13.40
C GLN A 65 15.55 -20.62 12.56
N GLU A 66 15.82 -21.90 12.82
CA GLU A 66 16.79 -22.68 12.06
C GLU A 66 16.36 -22.79 10.59
N GLU A 67 15.07 -23.00 10.32
CA GLU A 67 14.54 -22.98 8.96
C GLU A 67 14.66 -21.60 8.31
N ILE A 68 14.38 -20.51 9.04
CA ILE A 68 14.55 -19.14 8.54
C ILE A 68 16.01 -18.88 8.19
N ASN A 69 16.93 -19.24 9.09
CA ASN A 69 18.36 -19.08 8.86
C ASN A 69 18.81 -19.86 7.62
N LYS A 70 18.34 -21.11 7.47
CA LYS A 70 18.59 -21.93 6.27
C LYS A 70 18.06 -21.27 5.00
N ILE A 71 16.83 -20.73 5.02
CA ILE A 71 16.26 -19.99 3.88
C ILE A 71 17.14 -18.80 3.51
N ILE A 72 17.61 -18.02 4.49
CA ILE A 72 18.47 -16.86 4.23
C ILE A 72 19.78 -17.31 3.55
N VAL A 73 20.43 -18.35 4.07
CA VAL A 73 21.67 -18.91 3.52
C VAL A 73 21.47 -19.44 2.09
N GLU A 74 20.42 -20.25 1.87
CA GLU A 74 20.10 -20.79 0.54
C GLU A 74 19.77 -19.68 -0.47
N SER A 75 19.11 -18.62 -0.01
CA SER A 75 18.79 -17.45 -0.82
C SER A 75 20.06 -16.70 -1.22
N ALA A 76 21.01 -16.54 -0.30
CA ALA A 76 22.28 -15.90 -0.57
C ALA A 76 23.12 -16.67 -1.60
N TYR A 77 22.96 -17.99 -1.75
CA TYR A 77 23.63 -18.73 -2.82
C TYR A 77 22.97 -18.57 -4.20
N LYS A 78 21.70 -18.16 -4.25
CA LYS A 78 20.91 -18.07 -5.48
C LYS A 78 20.79 -16.65 -6.04
N TYR A 79 20.85 -15.65 -5.17
CA TYR A 79 20.56 -14.25 -5.52
C TYR A 79 21.70 -13.33 -5.11
N GLU A 80 21.95 -12.28 -5.90
CA GLU A 80 23.05 -11.36 -5.64
C GLU A 80 22.74 -10.42 -4.45
N LYS A 81 21.50 -9.93 -4.35
CA LYS A 81 21.06 -9.05 -3.27
C LYS A 81 19.83 -9.61 -2.58
N VAL A 82 20.03 -10.10 -1.35
CA VAL A 82 18.96 -10.64 -0.50
C VAL A 82 18.65 -9.66 0.63
N VAL A 83 17.40 -9.21 0.74
CA VAL A 83 16.94 -8.39 1.86
C VAL A 83 16.17 -9.26 2.84
N ARG A 84 16.63 -9.34 4.10
CA ARG A 84 15.85 -9.85 5.24
C ARG A 84 15.19 -8.65 5.92
N LEU A 85 13.91 -8.41 5.59
CA LEU A 85 13.12 -7.30 6.10
C LEU A 85 12.45 -7.70 7.43
N LYS A 86 12.82 -7.02 8.52
CA LYS A 86 12.44 -7.37 9.90
C LYS A 86 11.61 -6.25 10.52
N GLY A 87 10.51 -6.57 11.19
CA GLY A 87 9.73 -5.57 11.93
C GLY A 87 10.56 -4.84 13.00
N GLY A 88 10.36 -3.53 13.13
CA GLY A 88 11.12 -2.68 14.06
C GLY A 88 12.59 -2.55 13.66
N ASP A 89 13.47 -2.92 14.59
CA ASP A 89 14.92 -2.91 14.43
C ASP A 89 15.48 -4.35 14.45
N PRO A 90 16.47 -4.71 13.61
CA PRO A 90 17.02 -6.07 13.56
C PRO A 90 17.57 -6.60 14.89
N PHE A 91 18.04 -5.72 15.78
CA PHE A 91 18.73 -6.07 17.02
C PHE A 91 17.90 -5.84 18.30
N VAL A 92 16.75 -5.18 18.23
CA VAL A 92 15.84 -5.05 19.38
C VAL A 92 14.83 -6.20 19.38
N PHE A 93 15.16 -7.30 20.06
CA PHE A 93 14.39 -8.55 20.10
C PHE A 93 14.01 -9.13 18.72
N GLY A 94 14.71 -8.72 17.66
CA GLY A 94 14.46 -9.14 16.29
C GLY A 94 15.20 -10.43 15.89
N ARG A 95 16.07 -10.99 16.74
CA ARG A 95 16.91 -12.17 16.44
C ARG A 95 17.90 -11.98 15.27
N GLY A 96 18.23 -10.74 14.91
CA GLY A 96 19.21 -10.46 13.86
C GLY A 96 20.61 -11.03 14.16
N GLY A 97 20.98 -11.13 15.45
CA GLY A 97 22.24 -11.76 15.86
C GLY A 97 22.32 -13.25 15.48
N GLU A 98 21.26 -14.02 15.74
CA GLU A 98 21.20 -15.45 15.39
C GLU A 98 21.28 -15.67 13.87
N GLU A 99 20.63 -14.80 13.09
CA GLU A 99 20.67 -14.84 11.62
C GLU A 99 22.11 -14.53 11.11
N ILE A 100 22.80 -13.57 11.71
CA ILE A 100 24.18 -13.20 11.37
C ILE A 100 25.18 -14.29 11.74
N GLU A 101 25.03 -14.92 12.91
CA GLU A 101 25.88 -16.05 13.31
C GLU A 101 25.84 -17.16 12.26
N GLU A 102 24.66 -17.46 11.70
CA GLU A 102 24.53 -18.45 10.64
C GLU A 102 25.18 -18.02 9.32
N LEU A 103 25.05 -16.74 8.94
CA LEU A 103 25.71 -16.18 7.76
C LEU A 103 27.24 -16.25 7.88
N ASN A 104 27.78 -15.96 9.07
CA ASN A 104 29.21 -16.04 9.35
C ASN A 104 29.75 -17.47 9.21
N LYS A 105 29.01 -18.49 9.69
CA LYS A 105 29.40 -19.91 9.52
C LYS A 105 29.57 -20.30 8.05
N HIS A 106 28.83 -19.65 7.15
CA HIS A 106 28.84 -19.91 5.72
C HIS A 106 29.70 -18.91 4.93
N GLY A 107 30.38 -17.97 5.58
CA GLY A 107 31.20 -16.95 4.91
C GLY A 107 30.41 -15.99 4.02
N ILE A 108 29.11 -15.81 4.27
CA ILE A 108 28.25 -14.93 3.46
C ILE A 108 28.35 -13.50 3.99
N PRO A 109 28.73 -12.51 3.16
CA PRO A 109 28.83 -11.13 3.60
C PRO A 109 27.44 -10.55 3.87
N PHE A 110 27.34 -9.72 4.91
CA PHE A 110 26.09 -9.08 5.29
C PHE A 110 26.26 -7.60 5.65
N GLU A 111 25.14 -6.87 5.73
CA GLU A 111 25.07 -5.50 6.22
C GLU A 111 23.78 -5.34 7.02
N VAL A 112 23.87 -4.66 8.17
CA VAL A 112 22.72 -4.38 9.03
C VAL A 112 22.31 -2.94 8.82
N ILE A 113 21.04 -2.74 8.49
CA ILE A 113 20.42 -1.43 8.37
C ILE A 113 19.48 -1.25 9.57
N PRO A 114 19.83 -0.36 10.53
CA PRO A 114 18.99 -0.08 11.68
C PRO A 114 17.58 0.37 11.29
N GLY A 115 16.62 0.04 12.14
CA GLY A 115 15.22 0.44 11.99
C GLY A 115 14.72 1.27 13.15
N VAL A 116 13.60 1.94 12.94
CA VAL A 116 12.90 2.64 14.02
C VAL A 116 12.25 1.58 14.93
N THR A 117 12.74 1.45 16.16
CA THR A 117 12.23 0.44 17.10
C THR A 117 10.88 0.84 17.70
N SER A 118 9.97 -0.14 17.78
CA SER A 118 8.65 0.03 18.41
C SER A 118 8.74 0.38 19.89
N ALA A 119 9.85 0.04 20.56
CA ALA A 119 10.08 0.39 21.97
C ALA A 119 10.09 1.90 22.22
N ILE A 120 10.41 2.71 21.20
CA ILE A 120 10.50 4.17 21.30
C ILE A 120 9.41 4.83 20.48
N SER A 121 9.21 4.40 19.24
CA SER A 121 8.33 5.11 18.30
C SER A 121 6.85 4.91 18.57
N VAL A 122 6.44 3.74 19.08
CA VAL A 122 5.03 3.47 19.38
C VAL A 122 4.53 4.26 20.61
N PRO A 123 5.29 4.37 21.71
CA PRO A 123 4.95 5.33 22.75
C PRO A 123 4.89 6.77 22.21
N ALA A 124 5.86 7.15 21.36
CA ALA A 124 5.93 8.50 20.82
C ALA A 124 4.74 8.83 19.89
N SER A 125 4.21 7.87 19.12
CA SER A 125 3.05 8.10 18.22
C SER A 125 1.80 8.53 18.99
N VAL A 126 1.68 8.12 20.25
CA VAL A 126 0.55 8.46 21.13
C VAL A 126 0.92 9.54 22.15
N GLY A 127 2.04 10.24 21.97
CA GLY A 127 2.47 11.34 22.81
C GLY A 127 3.09 10.92 24.15
N ILE A 128 3.56 9.68 24.29
CA ILE A 128 4.28 9.19 25.47
C ILE A 128 5.79 9.22 25.18
N PRO A 129 6.57 10.14 25.77
CA PRO A 129 8.01 10.09 25.66
C PRO A 129 8.57 8.95 26.54
N VAL A 130 9.55 8.21 26.06
CA VAL A 130 10.20 7.15 26.87
C VAL A 130 11.15 7.70 27.92
N THR A 131 11.57 8.96 27.79
CA THR A 131 12.33 9.70 28.80
C THR A 131 11.81 11.12 28.88
N HIS A 132 11.88 11.74 30.06
CA HIS A 132 11.50 13.14 30.23
C HIS A 132 12.26 13.74 31.40
N ARG A 133 12.90 14.89 31.20
CA ARG A 133 13.70 15.54 32.25
C ARG A 133 12.85 15.80 33.49
N GLY A 134 13.37 15.45 34.66
CA GLY A 134 12.67 15.60 35.94
C GLY A 134 11.63 14.52 36.23
N VAL A 135 11.40 13.57 35.31
CA VAL A 135 10.42 12.48 35.47
C VAL A 135 11.06 11.11 35.27
N SER A 136 11.79 10.92 34.16
CA SER A 136 12.42 9.64 33.81
C SER A 136 13.77 9.89 33.15
N ARG A 137 14.85 9.50 33.86
CA ARG A 137 16.25 9.65 33.43
C ARG A 137 16.82 8.39 32.75
N SER A 138 16.08 7.30 32.80
CA SER A 138 16.41 5.99 32.24
C SER A 138 15.15 5.35 31.70
N PHE A 139 15.31 4.49 30.71
CA PHE A 139 14.24 3.61 30.27
C PHE A 139 14.79 2.22 30.00
N HIS A 140 13.95 1.20 30.15
CA HIS A 140 14.32 -0.20 30.08
C HIS A 140 13.43 -0.92 29.08
N VAL A 141 14.04 -1.60 28.11
CA VAL A 141 13.32 -2.35 27.08
C VAL A 141 13.38 -3.83 27.43
N ILE A 142 12.22 -4.42 27.70
CA ILE A 142 12.09 -5.75 28.32
C ILE A 142 11.21 -6.63 27.42
N THR A 143 11.52 -7.92 27.33
CA THR A 143 10.62 -8.90 26.69
C THR A 143 9.69 -9.49 27.74
N GLY A 144 8.39 -9.50 27.45
CA GLY A 144 7.37 -10.16 28.27
C GLY A 144 7.28 -11.67 28.06
N HIS A 145 8.16 -12.25 27.22
CA HIS A 145 8.35 -13.69 27.05
C HIS A 145 9.83 -14.05 27.15
N THR A 146 10.12 -15.16 27.82
CA THR A 146 11.44 -15.82 27.90
C THR A 146 11.45 -17.14 27.12
N LYS A 147 12.66 -17.63 26.81
CA LYS A 147 12.92 -18.80 25.94
C LYS A 147 12.49 -20.15 26.55
N SER A 148 12.21 -20.21 27.85
CA SER A 148 11.83 -21.43 28.58
C SER A 148 10.31 -21.61 28.64
N SER A 149 9.82 -22.73 28.13
CA SER A 149 8.42 -23.17 28.23
C SER A 149 7.92 -23.37 29.67
N GLU A 150 8.83 -23.40 30.65
CA GLU A 150 8.51 -23.61 32.07
C GLU A 150 8.54 -22.33 32.92
N ASN A 151 9.17 -21.25 32.44
CA ASN A 151 9.18 -19.93 33.09
C ASN A 151 9.06 -18.88 32.00
N THR A 152 7.88 -18.27 31.86
CA THR A 152 7.53 -17.30 30.80
C THR A 152 7.93 -15.86 31.12
N LEU A 153 8.54 -15.63 32.28
CA LEU A 153 8.89 -14.34 32.84
C LEU A 153 10.39 -14.28 33.18
N THR A 154 11.01 -13.12 33.01
CA THR A 154 12.36 -12.88 33.53
C THR A 154 12.35 -13.02 35.05
N ASP A 155 13.26 -13.79 35.64
CA ASP A 155 13.34 -13.99 37.11
C ASP A 155 13.63 -12.68 37.89
N ASN A 156 13.92 -11.58 37.21
CA ASN A 156 14.37 -10.31 37.79
C ASN A 156 13.25 -9.29 38.11
N TYR A 157 12.00 -9.72 38.32
CA TYR A 157 10.92 -8.78 38.70
C TYR A 157 11.20 -8.04 40.00
N GLU A 158 12.00 -8.61 40.90
CA GLU A 158 12.46 -7.94 42.11
C GLU A 158 13.22 -6.64 41.78
N VAL A 159 14.09 -6.67 40.78
CA VAL A 159 14.82 -5.48 40.32
C VAL A 159 13.87 -4.55 39.58
N LEU A 160 13.06 -5.08 38.65
CA LEU A 160 12.17 -4.25 37.82
C LEU A 160 11.14 -3.47 38.66
N GLY A 161 10.63 -4.05 39.74
CA GLY A 161 9.69 -3.39 40.66
C GLY A 161 10.30 -2.19 41.38
N LYS A 162 11.62 -2.22 41.62
CA LYS A 162 12.39 -1.18 42.32
C LYS A 162 13.05 -0.16 41.38
N LEU A 163 13.11 -0.43 40.08
CA LEU A 163 13.74 0.48 39.11
C LEU A 163 12.95 1.78 38.95
N ASP A 164 13.65 2.91 38.97
CA ASP A 164 13.11 4.18 38.52
C ASP A 164 13.10 4.28 36.99
N GLY A 165 12.35 5.26 36.47
CA GLY A 165 12.24 5.52 35.04
C GLY A 165 11.13 4.72 34.34
N THR A 166 11.25 4.61 33.03
CA THR A 166 10.19 4.08 32.16
C THR A 166 10.48 2.64 31.74
N LEU A 167 9.60 1.71 32.08
CA LEU A 167 9.68 0.31 31.65
C LEU A 167 8.83 0.13 30.39
N VAL A 168 9.43 -0.40 29.32
CA VAL A 168 8.76 -0.71 28.06
C VAL A 168 8.83 -2.20 27.81
N PHE A 169 7.69 -2.89 27.85
CA PHE A 169 7.61 -4.32 27.60
C PHE A 169 7.13 -4.60 26.17
N LEU A 170 7.92 -5.39 25.44
CA LEU A 170 7.61 -5.93 24.12
C LEU A 170 7.13 -7.37 24.28
N MET A 171 6.24 -7.82 23.39
CA MET A 171 5.73 -9.20 23.41
C MET A 171 5.09 -9.60 24.76
N GLY A 172 4.57 -8.64 25.54
CA GLY A 172 4.07 -8.89 26.89
C GLY A 172 2.55 -8.99 27.03
N LEU A 173 1.77 -8.73 25.97
CA LEU A 173 0.31 -8.54 26.09
C LEU A 173 -0.41 -9.73 26.72
N SER A 174 -0.10 -10.97 26.33
CA SER A 174 -0.71 -12.16 26.92
C SER A 174 -0.33 -12.39 28.39
N ASN A 175 0.78 -11.80 28.83
CA ASN A 175 1.28 -11.86 30.20
C ASN A 175 1.02 -10.56 30.98
N LEU A 176 0.23 -9.63 30.45
CA LEU A 176 0.06 -8.28 31.02
C LEU A 176 -0.33 -8.32 32.50
N LYS A 177 -1.30 -9.17 32.87
CA LYS A 177 -1.73 -9.33 34.27
C LYS A 177 -0.58 -9.78 35.18
N ASN A 178 0.21 -10.75 34.72
CA ASN A 178 1.33 -11.27 35.49
C ASN A 178 2.45 -10.23 35.62
N ILE A 179 2.73 -9.48 34.55
CA ILE A 179 3.69 -8.35 34.56
C ILE A 179 3.26 -7.32 35.61
N THR A 180 1.99 -6.89 35.59
CA THR A 180 1.49 -5.88 36.53
C THR A 180 1.52 -6.38 37.98
N ASP A 181 1.08 -7.62 38.21
CA ASP A 181 1.05 -8.23 39.55
C ASP A 181 2.48 -8.34 40.12
N LYS A 182 3.43 -8.87 39.33
CA LYS A 182 4.82 -9.02 39.76
C LYS A 182 5.53 -7.70 40.01
N LEU A 183 5.26 -6.65 39.23
CA LEU A 183 5.82 -5.32 39.50
C LEU A 183 5.30 -4.76 40.84
N MET A 184 4.00 -4.92 41.12
CA MET A 184 3.39 -4.46 42.37
C MET A 184 3.88 -5.26 43.58
N GLU A 185 3.96 -6.59 43.48
CA GLU A 185 4.51 -7.48 44.52
C GLU A 185 5.95 -7.09 44.91
N ASN A 186 6.72 -6.56 43.96
CA ASN A 186 8.12 -6.19 44.14
C ASN A 186 8.35 -4.69 44.40
N GLY A 187 7.29 -3.96 44.78
CA GLY A 187 7.41 -2.61 45.34
C GLY A 187 7.04 -1.45 44.42
N LYS A 188 6.61 -1.71 43.17
CA LYS A 188 6.12 -0.65 42.28
C LYS A 188 4.73 -0.18 42.74
N ASP A 189 4.49 1.14 42.85
CA ASP A 189 3.20 1.66 43.31
C ASP A 189 2.07 1.24 42.35
N LYS A 190 0.97 0.72 42.89
CA LYS A 190 -0.25 0.37 42.15
C LYS A 190 -0.84 1.51 41.33
N LYS A 191 -0.59 2.77 41.71
CA LYS A 191 -1.00 3.99 41.00
C LYS A 191 -0.06 4.41 39.88
N THR A 192 1.08 3.75 39.72
CA THR A 192 2.05 4.06 38.66
C THR A 192 1.34 4.07 37.30
N PRO A 193 1.45 5.15 36.51
CA PRO A 193 0.82 5.22 35.20
C PRO A 193 1.28 4.09 34.28
N ALA A 194 0.34 3.58 33.49
CA ALA A 194 0.60 2.56 32.49
C ALA A 194 -0.20 2.80 31.21
N ALA A 195 0.35 2.39 30.08
CA ALA A 195 -0.32 2.43 28.79
C ALA A 195 -0.04 1.16 27.99
N VAL A 196 -1.01 0.72 27.19
CA VAL A 196 -0.87 -0.36 26.22
C VAL A 196 -1.29 0.16 24.86
N ILE A 197 -0.37 0.06 23.90
CA ILE A 197 -0.57 0.53 22.53
C ILE A 197 -0.47 -0.67 21.59
N SER A 198 -1.57 -1.06 20.95
CA SER A 198 -1.60 -2.13 19.94
C SER A 198 -1.56 -1.58 18.54
N ASN A 199 -0.91 -2.31 17.63
CA ASN A 199 -0.73 -1.92 16.23
C ASN A 199 -0.21 -0.48 16.09
N GLY A 200 0.78 -0.13 16.92
CA GLY A 200 1.35 1.20 16.96
C GLY A 200 1.79 1.68 15.59
N THR A 201 1.49 2.93 15.25
CA THR A 201 1.73 3.59 13.95
C THR A 201 0.94 3.03 12.76
N MET A 202 0.19 1.94 12.93
CA MET A 202 -0.69 1.41 11.88
C MET A 202 -2.06 2.07 11.93
N ASN A 203 -2.83 1.96 10.84
CA ASN A 203 -4.13 2.63 10.75
C ASN A 203 -5.16 2.13 11.78
N ASN A 204 -5.00 0.92 12.31
CA ASN A 204 -5.83 0.33 13.37
C ASN A 204 -5.16 0.41 14.77
N GLU A 205 -4.28 1.41 14.99
CA GLU A 205 -3.68 1.69 16.30
C GLU A 205 -4.78 1.91 17.35
N LYS A 206 -4.62 1.24 18.51
CA LYS A 206 -5.47 1.43 19.69
C LYS A 206 -4.60 1.66 20.91
N THR A 207 -5.04 2.55 21.78
CA THR A 207 -4.31 2.92 23.00
C THR A 207 -5.23 2.85 24.21
N VAL A 208 -4.81 2.11 25.22
CA VAL A 208 -5.46 2.04 26.52
C VAL A 208 -4.53 2.63 27.57
N ARG A 209 -5.04 3.54 28.40
CA ARG A 209 -4.28 4.19 29.48
C ARG A 209 -4.92 3.89 30.84
N GLY A 210 -4.09 3.77 31.85
CA GLY A 210 -4.50 3.47 33.22
C GLY A 210 -3.33 3.54 34.18
N THR A 211 -3.40 2.70 35.20
CA THR A 211 -2.40 2.49 36.23
C THR A 211 -2.02 1.01 36.26
N LEU A 212 -0.95 0.65 36.97
CA LEU A 212 -0.61 -0.76 37.19
C LEU A 212 -1.76 -1.60 37.74
N SER A 213 -2.62 -1.01 38.58
CA SER A 213 -3.73 -1.72 39.22
C SER A 213 -4.90 -2.08 38.29
N ASP A 214 -5.14 -1.31 37.22
CA ASP A 214 -6.35 -1.43 36.40
C ASP A 214 -6.09 -1.70 34.90
N ILE A 215 -4.85 -1.48 34.42
CA ILE A 215 -4.54 -1.55 32.98
C ILE A 215 -4.86 -2.92 32.38
N ALA A 216 -4.61 -4.01 33.11
CA ALA A 216 -4.91 -5.36 32.63
C ALA A 216 -6.41 -5.61 32.42
N VAL A 217 -7.25 -5.03 33.27
CA VAL A 217 -8.72 -5.12 33.16
C VAL A 217 -9.20 -4.30 31.97
N LYS A 218 -8.77 -3.04 31.87
CA LYS A 218 -9.14 -2.14 30.77
C LYS A 218 -8.75 -2.69 29.40
N VAL A 219 -7.55 -3.25 29.27
CA VAL A 219 -7.05 -3.85 28.02
C VAL A 219 -7.91 -5.05 27.59
N LYS A 220 -8.40 -5.84 28.56
CA LYS A 220 -9.29 -6.97 28.28
C LYS A 220 -10.68 -6.51 27.85
N GLU A 221 -11.24 -5.49 28.50
CA GLU A 221 -12.53 -4.89 28.17
C GLU A 221 -12.52 -4.27 26.76
N GLU A 222 -11.43 -3.60 26.39
CA GLU A 222 -11.23 -2.98 25.06
C GLU A 222 -10.87 -3.99 23.94
N GLY A 223 -10.71 -5.27 24.28
CA GLY A 223 -10.42 -6.32 23.31
C GLY A 223 -9.10 -6.13 22.55
N ILE A 224 -8.09 -5.54 23.19
CA ILE A 224 -6.78 -5.25 22.59
C ILE A 224 -6.07 -6.55 22.18
N LYS A 225 -5.47 -6.55 20.99
CA LYS A 225 -4.78 -7.69 20.40
C LYS A 225 -3.30 -7.39 20.14
N SER A 226 -2.49 -8.44 20.03
CA SER A 226 -1.07 -8.33 19.65
C SER A 226 -0.92 -8.02 18.15
N PRO A 227 0.16 -7.33 17.73
CA PRO A 227 1.27 -6.83 18.54
C PRO A 227 0.91 -5.60 19.39
N ALA A 228 1.44 -5.52 20.62
CA ALA A 228 1.25 -4.37 21.50
C ALA A 228 2.51 -4.06 22.34
N ILE A 229 2.67 -2.79 22.68
CA ILE A 229 3.72 -2.25 23.54
C ILE A 229 3.10 -1.83 24.86
N ILE A 230 3.67 -2.28 25.98
CA ILE A 230 3.25 -1.89 27.32
C ILE A 230 4.28 -0.88 27.85
N VAL A 231 3.82 0.27 28.32
CA VAL A 231 4.65 1.30 28.94
C VAL A 231 4.22 1.45 30.39
N VAL A 232 5.16 1.39 31.33
CA VAL A 232 4.92 1.56 32.76
C VAL A 232 5.89 2.60 33.32
N GLY A 233 5.37 3.57 34.06
CA GLY A 233 6.13 4.65 34.67
C GLY A 233 5.47 6.00 34.42
N ASP A 234 5.93 7.03 35.13
CA ASP A 234 5.30 8.35 35.13
C ASP A 234 5.18 8.97 33.74
N THR A 235 6.07 8.63 32.80
CA THR A 235 5.96 9.16 31.44
C THR A 235 4.73 8.66 30.69
N ALA A 236 4.14 7.52 31.08
CA ALA A 236 2.90 7.02 30.50
C ALA A 236 1.68 7.92 30.81
N ALA A 237 1.80 8.85 31.76
CA ALA A 237 0.78 9.87 32.00
C ALA A 237 0.84 11.04 30.99
N PHE A 238 1.95 11.23 30.28
CA PHE A 238 2.05 12.31 29.29
C PHE A 238 1.21 12.04 28.05
N ASN A 239 0.71 13.12 27.47
CA ASN A 239 0.08 13.18 26.16
C ASN A 239 0.62 14.39 25.39
N PHE A 240 1.74 14.21 24.71
CA PHE A 240 2.37 15.22 23.86
C PHE A 240 1.90 15.15 22.40
N THR A 241 0.70 14.62 22.15
CA THR A 241 0.10 14.72 20.82
C THR A 241 -0.28 16.18 20.56
N SER A 242 0.17 16.73 19.44
CA SER A 242 -0.22 18.07 19.01
C SER A 242 -1.69 18.07 18.61
N ILE A 243 -2.39 19.18 18.87
CA ILE A 243 -3.71 19.45 18.29
C ILE A 243 -3.48 19.89 16.82
N ASP A 244 -2.91 19.01 16.02
CA ASP A 244 -2.86 19.18 14.57
C ASP A 244 -4.17 18.58 14.02
N THR A 245 -5.25 19.36 14.10
CA THR A 245 -6.52 19.00 13.46
C THR A 245 -6.38 19.23 11.96
N LYS A 246 -5.58 18.39 11.31
CA LYS A 246 -5.56 18.34 9.87
C LYS A 246 -6.99 18.07 9.37
N PRO A 247 -7.38 18.57 8.19
CA PRO A 247 -8.78 18.55 7.75
C PRO A 247 -9.42 17.16 7.71
N LEU A 248 -8.60 16.12 7.50
CA LEU A 248 -9.04 14.72 7.39
C LEU A 248 -8.58 13.87 8.59
N SER A 249 -8.20 14.50 9.71
CA SER A 249 -7.89 13.76 10.94
C SER A 249 -9.09 12.92 11.35
N ASN A 250 -8.90 11.59 11.38
CA ASN A 250 -9.88 10.51 11.63
C ASN A 250 -10.65 9.97 10.42
N VAL A 251 -10.49 10.56 9.22
CA VAL A 251 -11.15 10.02 8.02
C VAL A 251 -10.35 8.83 7.49
N LYS A 252 -11.01 7.68 7.37
CA LYS A 252 -10.50 6.43 6.80
C LYS A 252 -10.89 6.33 5.33
N ILE A 253 -9.88 6.32 4.45
CA ILE A 253 -10.08 6.38 3.01
C ILE A 253 -9.48 5.13 2.34
N GLY A 254 -10.32 4.37 1.66
CA GLY A 254 -9.92 3.28 0.77
C GLY A 254 -9.64 3.78 -0.63
N ILE A 255 -8.45 3.52 -1.16
CA ILE A 255 -8.07 3.89 -2.52
C ILE A 255 -8.04 2.65 -3.41
N THR A 256 -8.63 2.80 -4.60
CA THR A 256 -8.44 1.89 -5.72
C THR A 256 -7.52 2.53 -6.76
N GLY A 257 -6.64 1.74 -7.38
CA GLY A 257 -5.81 2.24 -8.47
C GLY A 257 -4.54 1.45 -8.73
N THR A 258 -3.80 1.89 -9.74
CA THR A 258 -2.45 1.37 -10.01
C THR A 258 -1.46 1.95 -8.99
N GLY A 259 -0.34 1.27 -8.74
CA GLY A 259 0.62 1.67 -7.70
C GLY A 259 1.10 3.12 -7.80
N VAL A 260 1.33 3.63 -9.02
CA VAL A 260 1.74 5.03 -9.25
C VAL A 260 0.65 6.01 -8.84
N MET A 261 -0.60 5.75 -9.24
CA MET A 261 -1.73 6.62 -8.92
C MET A 261 -2.10 6.58 -7.44
N TYR A 262 -2.06 5.38 -6.85
CA TYR A 262 -2.22 5.18 -5.41
C TYR A 262 -1.24 6.03 -4.62
N ASN A 263 0.07 5.93 -4.92
CA ASN A 263 1.10 6.66 -4.17
C ASN A 263 0.90 8.19 -4.20
N LYS A 264 0.54 8.76 -5.36
CA LYS A 264 0.30 10.22 -5.46
C LYS A 264 -0.90 10.63 -4.60
N LEU A 265 -1.99 9.86 -4.64
CA LEU A 265 -3.21 10.15 -3.90
C LEU A 265 -3.03 9.92 -2.39
N GLU A 266 -2.42 8.79 -2.00
CA GLU A 266 -2.07 8.44 -0.62
C GLU A 266 -1.26 9.58 0.02
N SER A 267 -0.19 10.01 -0.63
CA SER A 267 0.68 11.04 -0.08
C SER A 267 -0.04 12.38 0.06
N GLY A 268 -0.99 12.68 -0.82
CA GLY A 268 -1.84 13.87 -0.73
C GLY A 268 -2.79 13.84 0.47
N LEU A 269 -3.54 12.75 0.61
CA LEU A 269 -4.53 12.57 1.67
C LEU A 269 -3.90 12.39 3.05
N HIS A 270 -2.77 11.67 3.13
CA HIS A 270 -2.01 11.50 4.36
C HIS A 270 -1.46 12.83 4.89
N ARG A 271 -1.02 13.75 4.01
CA ARG A 271 -0.60 15.10 4.43
C ARG A 271 -1.73 15.87 5.10
N LEU A 272 -2.98 15.56 4.75
CA LEU A 272 -4.20 16.15 5.33
C LEU A 272 -4.72 15.36 6.55
N GLY A 273 -4.00 14.34 7.02
CA GLY A 273 -4.33 13.59 8.24
C GLY A 273 -5.24 12.38 8.06
N ALA A 274 -5.61 12.04 6.81
CA ALA A 274 -6.42 10.85 6.54
C ALA A 274 -5.64 9.56 6.80
N ARG A 275 -6.34 8.52 7.27
CA ARG A 275 -5.85 7.14 7.30
C ARG A 275 -6.16 6.50 5.96
N VAL A 276 -5.14 6.22 5.18
CA VAL A 276 -5.30 5.75 3.80
C VAL A 276 -4.98 4.27 3.72
N TYR A 277 -5.83 3.54 3.00
CA TYR A 277 -5.68 2.10 2.79
C TYR A 277 -5.69 1.82 1.29
N SER A 278 -4.69 1.09 0.78
CA SER A 278 -4.87 0.44 -0.53
C SER A 278 -5.82 -0.73 -0.33
N ILE A 279 -7.01 -0.70 -0.92
CA ILE A 279 -8.03 -1.77 -0.80
C ILE A 279 -8.07 -2.70 -2.01
N CYS A 280 -7.70 -2.20 -3.18
CA CYS A 280 -7.68 -2.96 -4.41
C CYS A 280 -6.60 -2.44 -5.34
N ASN A 281 -5.59 -3.27 -5.57
CA ASN A 281 -4.50 -2.98 -6.47
C ASN A 281 -4.96 -3.28 -7.90
N MET A 282 -4.83 -2.30 -8.78
CA MET A 282 -5.16 -2.47 -10.20
C MET A 282 -3.91 -2.85 -10.98
N LYS A 283 -3.99 -3.97 -11.70
CA LYS A 283 -2.96 -4.43 -12.64
C LYS A 283 -3.48 -4.36 -14.06
N ILE A 284 -2.58 -3.97 -14.96
CA ILE A 284 -2.84 -4.00 -16.39
C ILE A 284 -2.34 -5.36 -16.88
N GLU A 285 -3.25 -6.15 -17.44
CA GLU A 285 -2.93 -7.45 -18.01
C GLU A 285 -3.20 -7.44 -19.51
N GLU A 286 -2.31 -8.06 -20.28
CA GLU A 286 -2.53 -8.24 -21.71
C GLU A 286 -3.68 -9.21 -21.94
N THR A 287 -4.54 -8.90 -22.90
CA THR A 287 -5.62 -9.83 -23.25
C THR A 287 -5.10 -11.00 -24.08
N PRO A 288 -5.87 -12.10 -24.17
CA PRO A 288 -5.60 -13.16 -25.15
C PRO A 288 -5.62 -12.68 -26.60
N PHE A 289 -6.12 -11.47 -26.90
CA PHE A 289 -6.22 -10.92 -28.26
C PHE A 289 -5.03 -10.04 -28.66
N ILE A 290 -4.06 -9.83 -27.75
CA ILE A 290 -2.87 -9.01 -27.98
C ILE A 290 -2.07 -9.44 -29.22
N TYR A 291 -2.12 -10.71 -29.61
CA TYR A 291 -1.44 -11.23 -30.80
C TYR A 291 -1.93 -10.55 -32.10
N GLN A 292 -3.19 -10.10 -32.14
CA GLN A 292 -3.71 -9.38 -33.32
C GLN A 292 -2.96 -8.06 -33.53
N LEU A 293 -2.49 -7.42 -32.45
CA LEU A 293 -1.71 -6.21 -32.56
C LEU A 293 -0.34 -6.47 -33.22
N GLU A 294 0.26 -7.64 -33.01
CA GLU A 294 1.52 -8.00 -33.67
C GLU A 294 1.37 -8.04 -35.20
N GLU A 295 0.34 -8.73 -35.68
CA GLU A 295 0.04 -8.82 -37.12
C GLU A 295 -0.24 -7.44 -37.73
N GLU A 296 -0.97 -6.60 -36.99
CA GLU A 296 -1.39 -5.29 -37.43
C GLU A 296 -0.24 -4.26 -37.40
N LEU A 297 0.67 -4.35 -36.43
CA LEU A 297 1.88 -3.53 -36.38
C LEU A 297 2.84 -3.80 -37.55
N GLN A 298 2.90 -5.04 -38.05
CA GLN A 298 3.73 -5.35 -39.21
C GLN A 298 3.24 -4.67 -40.49
N ARG A 299 1.92 -4.46 -40.59
CA ARG A 299 1.21 -3.86 -41.73
C ARG A 299 0.56 -2.52 -41.36
N ILE A 300 1.18 -1.79 -40.44
CA ILE A 300 0.61 -0.58 -39.82
C ILE A 300 0.37 0.54 -40.86
N ASP A 301 1.12 0.51 -41.97
CA ASP A 301 1.04 1.43 -43.10
C ASP A 301 -0.29 1.39 -43.85
N LYS A 302 -1.13 0.35 -43.63
CA LYS A 302 -2.48 0.31 -44.19
C LYS A 302 -3.46 1.28 -43.50
N TYR A 303 -3.12 1.75 -42.30
CA TYR A 303 -3.95 2.68 -41.54
C TYR A 303 -3.55 4.13 -41.79
N GLN A 304 -4.52 5.02 -41.72
CA GLN A 304 -4.28 6.47 -41.76
C GLN A 304 -4.44 7.09 -40.37
N TRP A 305 -5.16 6.41 -39.48
CA TRP A 305 -5.40 6.87 -38.12
C TRP A 305 -5.17 5.78 -37.08
N ILE A 306 -4.64 6.18 -35.93
CA ILE A 306 -4.68 5.40 -34.69
C ILE A 306 -5.42 6.22 -33.63
N ILE A 307 -6.41 5.62 -32.99
CA ILE A 307 -7.17 6.25 -31.91
C ILE A 307 -6.82 5.62 -30.57
N PHE A 308 -6.43 6.46 -29.62
CA PHE A 308 -6.18 6.06 -28.23
C PHE A 308 -7.21 6.67 -27.28
N THR A 309 -7.93 5.80 -26.56
CA THR A 309 -8.88 6.18 -25.52
C THR A 309 -8.29 6.09 -24.11
N SER A 310 -7.02 5.71 -23.97
CA SER A 310 -6.34 5.64 -22.66
C SER A 310 -4.83 5.79 -22.78
N GLN A 311 -4.21 6.22 -21.67
CA GLN A 311 -2.75 6.27 -21.53
C GLN A 311 -2.12 4.87 -21.56
N ASN A 312 -2.80 3.87 -20.99
CA ASN A 312 -2.35 2.48 -20.97
C ASN A 312 -2.26 1.90 -22.40
N ALA A 313 -3.23 2.24 -23.26
CA ALA A 313 -3.21 1.77 -24.64
C ALA A 313 -1.98 2.26 -25.41
N ILE A 314 -1.58 3.52 -25.19
CA ILE A 314 -0.37 4.11 -25.78
C ILE A 314 0.87 3.37 -25.30
N ASN A 315 1.03 3.22 -23.99
CA ASN A 315 2.22 2.58 -23.43
C ASN A 315 2.38 1.15 -23.98
N ILE A 316 1.31 0.35 -23.93
CA ILE A 316 1.32 -1.01 -24.44
C ILE A 316 1.60 -1.03 -25.95
N PHE A 317 0.97 -0.15 -26.73
CA PHE A 317 1.21 -0.08 -28.18
C PHE A 317 2.69 0.12 -28.51
N PHE A 318 3.34 1.11 -27.88
CA PHE A 318 4.76 1.39 -28.15
C PHE A 318 5.71 0.34 -27.55
N ASP A 319 5.40 -0.23 -26.38
CA ASP A 319 6.15 -1.34 -25.81
C ASP A 319 6.09 -2.57 -26.73
N LYS A 320 4.93 -2.81 -27.38
CA LYS A 320 4.77 -3.90 -28.36
C LYS A 320 5.50 -3.63 -29.66
N MET A 321 5.54 -2.39 -30.15
CA MET A 321 6.38 -2.05 -31.30
C MET A 321 7.85 -2.38 -31.03
N GLU A 322 8.36 -2.03 -29.85
CA GLU A 322 9.74 -2.36 -29.47
C GLU A 322 9.94 -3.86 -29.34
N LYS A 323 9.05 -4.55 -28.62
CA LYS A 323 9.11 -6.02 -28.45
C LYS A 323 9.11 -6.77 -29.77
N TYR A 324 8.29 -6.34 -30.73
CA TYR A 324 8.17 -6.95 -32.06
C TYR A 324 9.11 -6.35 -33.11
N GLN A 325 10.05 -5.50 -32.68
CA GLN A 325 11.06 -4.85 -33.53
C GLN A 325 10.46 -4.09 -34.73
N VAL A 326 9.28 -3.48 -34.53
CA VAL A 326 8.62 -2.66 -35.54
C VAL A 326 9.14 -1.23 -35.44
N ASP A 327 9.79 -0.76 -36.51
CA ASP A 327 10.37 0.57 -36.57
C ASP A 327 9.30 1.67 -36.53
N ARG A 328 9.46 2.63 -35.62
CA ARG A 328 8.56 3.78 -35.43
C ARG A 328 8.44 4.67 -36.66
N ARG A 329 9.41 4.64 -37.59
CA ARG A 329 9.35 5.35 -38.87
C ARG A 329 8.19 4.88 -39.75
N LYS A 330 7.65 3.67 -39.55
CA LYS A 330 6.44 3.20 -40.22
C LYS A 330 5.19 4.02 -39.88
N LEU A 331 5.22 4.80 -38.80
CA LEU A 331 4.10 5.66 -38.38
C LEU A 331 4.10 7.04 -39.07
N ASN A 332 5.02 7.32 -40.01
CA ASN A 332 5.26 8.67 -40.53
C ASN A 332 4.06 9.34 -41.24
N GLN A 333 3.15 8.55 -41.84
CA GLN A 333 1.94 9.05 -42.51
C GLN A 333 0.68 8.86 -41.65
N ILE A 334 0.82 8.31 -40.44
CA ILE A 334 -0.31 7.97 -39.58
C ILE A 334 -0.59 9.12 -38.64
N LYS A 335 -1.86 9.53 -38.60
CA LYS A 335 -2.36 10.56 -37.68
C LYS A 335 -2.87 9.94 -36.39
N PHE A 336 -2.84 10.71 -35.32
CA PHE A 336 -3.27 10.27 -33.99
C PHE A 336 -4.49 11.03 -33.50
N ALA A 337 -5.51 10.28 -33.07
CA ALA A 337 -6.63 10.82 -32.32
C ALA A 337 -6.55 10.36 -30.85
N VAL A 338 -6.82 11.27 -29.91
CA VAL A 338 -6.80 10.95 -28.48
C VAL A 338 -8.05 11.46 -27.79
N ILE A 339 -8.54 10.75 -26.78
CA ILE A 339 -9.76 11.12 -26.04
C ILE A 339 -9.62 12.42 -25.21
N GLY A 340 -8.41 12.75 -24.76
CA GLY A 340 -8.22 13.89 -23.85
C GLY A 340 -6.77 14.16 -23.46
N SER A 341 -6.59 15.17 -22.61
CA SER A 341 -5.29 15.79 -22.30
C SER A 341 -4.26 14.82 -21.70
N GLY A 342 -4.65 13.92 -20.80
CA GLY A 342 -3.73 12.92 -20.22
C GLY A 342 -3.20 11.93 -21.27
N THR A 343 -4.06 11.49 -22.18
CA THR A 343 -3.70 10.61 -23.31
C THR A 343 -2.81 11.37 -24.31
N LYS A 344 -3.10 12.65 -24.59
CA LYS A 344 -2.24 13.54 -25.40
C LYS A 344 -0.84 13.68 -24.80
N GLN A 345 -0.74 13.97 -23.50
CA GLN A 345 0.57 14.11 -22.82
C GLN A 345 1.36 12.81 -22.83
N THR A 346 0.70 11.66 -22.74
CA THR A 346 1.37 10.36 -22.81
C THR A 346 1.90 10.09 -24.21
N LEU A 347 1.13 10.39 -25.26
CA LEU A 347 1.57 10.28 -26.65
C LEU A 347 2.83 11.12 -26.93
N GLN A 348 2.88 12.34 -26.38
CA GLN A 348 4.02 13.25 -26.52
C GLN A 348 5.32 12.70 -25.94
N LYS A 349 5.26 11.86 -24.90
CA LYS A 349 6.47 11.20 -24.33
C LYS A 349 7.14 10.26 -25.33
N TYR A 350 6.37 9.73 -26.29
CA TYR A 350 6.89 8.90 -27.37
C TYR A 350 7.30 9.70 -28.61
N GLY A 351 7.19 11.04 -28.58
CA GLY A 351 7.58 11.94 -29.66
C GLY A 351 6.48 12.29 -30.66
N TYR A 352 5.23 11.89 -30.40
CA TYR A 352 4.09 12.11 -31.29
C TYR A 352 3.11 13.15 -30.73
N PHE A 353 2.55 13.98 -31.61
CA PHE A 353 1.51 14.93 -31.26
C PHE A 353 0.17 14.40 -31.79
N ALA A 354 -0.90 14.57 -31.01
CA ALA A 354 -2.23 14.22 -31.48
C ALA A 354 -2.71 15.24 -32.52
N ASP A 355 -3.09 14.74 -33.70
CA ASP A 355 -3.73 15.51 -34.77
C ASP A 355 -5.18 15.85 -34.44
N PHE A 356 -5.84 15.00 -33.64
CA PHE A 356 -7.21 15.19 -33.22
C PHE A 356 -7.42 14.92 -31.73
N MET A 357 -8.20 15.78 -31.09
CA MET A 357 -8.71 15.60 -29.73
C MET A 357 -10.06 16.33 -29.63
N PRO A 358 -11.11 15.70 -29.07
CA PRO A 358 -12.42 16.34 -28.99
C PRO A 358 -12.42 17.50 -28.00
N ASN A 359 -13.40 18.40 -28.14
CA ASN A 359 -13.57 19.52 -27.21
C ASN A 359 -14.01 19.05 -25.81
N ILE A 360 -14.79 17.97 -25.76
CA ILE A 360 -15.25 17.33 -24.52
C ILE A 360 -14.63 15.93 -24.45
N TYR A 361 -13.98 15.60 -23.34
CA TYR A 361 -13.18 14.38 -23.20
C TYR A 361 -14.01 13.13 -22.88
N THR A 362 -14.91 12.76 -23.78
CA THR A 362 -15.74 11.54 -23.69
C THR A 362 -15.57 10.69 -24.94
N THR A 363 -15.86 9.38 -24.82
CA THR A 363 -15.82 8.45 -25.96
C THR A 363 -16.83 8.86 -27.04
N LYS A 364 -18.04 9.25 -26.62
CA LYS A 364 -19.07 9.78 -27.52
C LYS A 364 -18.63 11.02 -28.30
N ASN A 365 -18.10 12.04 -27.63
CA ASN A 365 -17.64 13.26 -28.33
C ASN A 365 -16.44 12.98 -29.24
N LEU A 366 -15.51 12.13 -28.81
CA LEU A 366 -14.45 11.64 -29.67
C LEU A 366 -15.04 11.04 -30.94
N ALA A 367 -16.04 10.16 -30.82
CA ALA A 367 -16.69 9.51 -31.96
C ALA A 367 -17.42 10.50 -32.89
N ASP A 368 -18.29 11.34 -32.33
CA ASP A 368 -19.12 12.31 -33.07
C ASP A 368 -18.29 13.38 -33.79
N GLU A 369 -17.25 13.90 -33.14
CA GLU A 369 -16.40 14.95 -33.71
C GLU A 369 -15.36 14.36 -34.67
N PHE A 370 -14.76 13.21 -34.36
CA PHE A 370 -13.79 12.55 -35.25
C PHE A 370 -14.43 12.08 -36.57
N SER A 371 -15.68 11.60 -36.52
CA SER A 371 -16.41 11.15 -37.72
C SER A 371 -16.60 12.24 -38.77
N LYS A 372 -16.43 13.52 -38.40
CA LYS A 372 -16.47 14.68 -39.32
C LYS A 372 -15.11 15.00 -39.94
N VAL A 373 -14.03 14.42 -39.40
CA VAL A 373 -12.63 14.69 -39.78
C VAL A 373 -12.05 13.56 -40.61
N VAL A 374 -12.39 12.31 -40.30
CA VAL A 374 -11.91 11.14 -41.04
C VAL A 374 -12.57 11.03 -42.41
N PHE A 375 -11.80 10.72 -43.45
CA PHE A 375 -12.35 10.47 -44.77
C PHE A 375 -12.86 9.04 -44.88
N LYS A 376 -13.92 8.81 -45.68
CA LYS A 376 -14.56 7.48 -45.83
C LYS A 376 -13.62 6.36 -46.30
N ASN A 377 -12.52 6.70 -46.97
CA ASN A 377 -11.53 5.73 -47.47
C ASN A 377 -10.35 5.53 -46.52
N GLU A 378 -10.31 6.24 -45.39
CA GLU A 378 -9.25 6.10 -44.38
C GLU A 378 -9.60 4.96 -43.41
N LYS A 379 -8.60 4.15 -43.08
CA LYS A 379 -8.72 3.06 -42.11
C LYS A 379 -8.21 3.49 -40.74
N VAL A 380 -8.93 3.07 -39.70
CA VAL A 380 -8.65 3.44 -38.32
C VAL A 380 -8.25 2.21 -37.49
N LEU A 381 -7.12 2.24 -36.80
CA LEU A 381 -6.75 1.24 -35.79
C LEU A 381 -7.15 1.75 -34.40
N ILE A 382 -7.79 0.91 -33.60
CA ILE A 382 -8.25 1.25 -32.25
C ILE A 382 -7.70 0.22 -31.24
N PRO A 383 -6.46 0.40 -30.75
CA PRO A 383 -5.92 -0.37 -29.63
C PRO A 383 -6.55 0.14 -28.33
N ARG A 384 -7.23 -0.73 -27.56
CA ARG A 384 -8.01 -0.29 -26.39
C ARG A 384 -8.11 -1.32 -25.27
N ALA A 385 -8.77 -0.93 -24.18
CA ALA A 385 -9.18 -1.84 -23.11
C ALA A 385 -10.27 -2.82 -23.58
N LEU A 386 -10.25 -4.06 -23.09
CA LEU A 386 -11.25 -5.09 -23.35
C LEU A 386 -12.67 -4.65 -23.02
N ARG A 387 -12.83 -3.90 -21.91
CA ARG A 387 -14.12 -3.39 -21.43
C ARG A 387 -14.31 -1.90 -21.73
N GLY A 388 -13.71 -1.41 -22.80
CA GLY A 388 -13.91 -0.02 -23.19
C GLY A 388 -15.32 0.22 -23.76
N SER A 389 -15.84 1.44 -23.61
CA SER A 389 -17.15 1.86 -24.17
C SER A 389 -17.30 1.55 -25.68
N GLN A 390 -18.41 0.94 -26.06
CA GLN A 390 -18.72 0.63 -27.46
C GLN A 390 -19.25 1.83 -28.26
N GLU A 391 -19.43 3.00 -27.63
CA GLU A 391 -19.96 4.19 -28.32
C GLU A 391 -19.13 4.57 -29.56
N LEU A 392 -17.79 4.46 -29.47
CA LEU A 392 -16.91 4.80 -30.58
C LEU A 392 -17.15 3.90 -31.80
N THR A 393 -17.25 2.60 -31.59
CA THR A 393 -17.43 1.62 -32.67
C THR A 393 -18.85 1.67 -33.24
N MET A 394 -19.86 1.85 -32.39
CA MET A 394 -21.25 2.05 -32.85
C MET A 394 -21.38 3.29 -33.75
N THR A 395 -20.81 4.44 -33.35
CA THR A 395 -20.83 5.64 -34.20
C THR A 395 -20.07 5.44 -35.51
N PHE A 396 -18.96 4.69 -35.50
CA PHE A 396 -18.21 4.40 -36.74
C PHE A 396 -18.99 3.50 -37.69
N GLU A 397 -19.72 2.53 -37.18
CA GLU A 397 -20.64 1.69 -37.95
C GLU A 397 -21.75 2.55 -38.60
N ASP A 398 -22.40 3.42 -37.83
CA ASP A 398 -23.45 4.32 -38.32
C ASP A 398 -22.95 5.26 -39.43
N ASN A 399 -21.67 5.66 -39.38
CA ASN A 399 -21.05 6.56 -40.35
C ASN A 399 -20.30 5.83 -41.47
N ASN A 400 -20.33 4.49 -41.51
CA ASN A 400 -19.59 3.65 -42.47
C ASN A 400 -18.08 3.95 -42.50
N ILE A 401 -17.45 4.11 -41.34
CA ILE A 401 -16.01 4.31 -41.18
C ILE A 401 -15.34 2.95 -41.04
N GLU A 402 -14.31 2.67 -41.85
CA GLU A 402 -13.57 1.41 -41.75
C GLU A 402 -12.61 1.44 -40.56
N TYR A 403 -12.74 0.46 -39.66
CA TYR A 403 -11.89 0.37 -38.48
C TYR A 403 -11.49 -1.07 -38.14
N LYS A 404 -10.38 -1.20 -37.40
CA LYS A 404 -9.96 -2.42 -36.72
C LYS A 404 -9.79 -2.13 -35.24
N GLU A 405 -10.67 -2.71 -34.44
CA GLU A 405 -10.56 -2.68 -32.98
C GLU A 405 -9.72 -3.86 -32.49
N ILE A 406 -8.84 -3.59 -31.53
CA ILE A 406 -8.07 -4.63 -30.84
C ILE A 406 -8.14 -4.37 -29.33
N PRO A 407 -8.76 -5.26 -28.55
CA PRO A 407 -8.69 -5.18 -27.10
C PRO A 407 -7.31 -5.67 -26.66
N ILE A 408 -6.39 -4.76 -26.34
CA ILE A 408 -4.98 -5.11 -26.08
C ILE A 408 -4.71 -5.34 -24.59
N TYR A 409 -5.55 -4.83 -23.69
CA TYR A 409 -5.40 -5.04 -22.25
C TYR A 409 -6.73 -5.10 -21.51
N ASP A 410 -6.70 -5.65 -20.31
CA ASP A 410 -7.77 -5.55 -19.31
C ASP A 410 -7.20 -4.97 -18.00
N VAL A 411 -8.09 -4.41 -17.19
CA VAL A 411 -7.74 -3.95 -15.84
C VAL A 411 -8.26 -4.98 -14.85
N LYS A 412 -7.36 -5.68 -14.18
CA LYS A 412 -7.70 -6.63 -13.12
C LYS A 412 -7.47 -6.01 -11.75
N GLY A 413 -8.45 -6.19 -10.88
CA GLY A 413 -8.37 -5.83 -9.48
C GLY A 413 -7.90 -7.01 -8.65
N GLU A 414 -7.07 -6.76 -7.66
CA GLU A 414 -6.71 -7.71 -6.62
C GLU A 414 -6.94 -7.02 -5.27
N LEU A 415 -7.91 -7.52 -4.49
CA LEU A 415 -8.14 -7.02 -3.14
C LEU A 415 -6.89 -7.25 -2.29
N THR A 416 -6.51 -6.22 -1.53
CA THR A 416 -5.40 -6.33 -0.58
C THR A 416 -5.89 -6.94 0.73
N GLU A 417 -4.97 -7.21 1.66
CA GLU A 417 -5.32 -7.59 3.03
C GLU A 417 -6.14 -6.52 3.76
N ASN A 418 -6.06 -5.26 3.33
CA ASN A 418 -6.85 -4.18 3.91
C ASN A 418 -8.36 -4.29 3.59
N LYS A 419 -8.78 -5.29 2.81
CA LYS A 419 -10.20 -5.60 2.59
C LYS A 419 -10.97 -5.82 3.91
N GLU A 420 -10.28 -6.30 4.94
CA GLU A 420 -10.85 -6.48 6.28
C GLU A 420 -11.31 -5.17 6.93
N TYR A 421 -10.72 -4.03 6.52
CA TYR A 421 -11.07 -2.71 7.05
C TYR A 421 -12.14 -2.00 6.24
N ILE A 422 -12.65 -2.59 5.13
CA ILE A 422 -13.65 -1.93 4.27
C ILE A 422 -14.90 -1.51 5.06
N SER A 423 -15.33 -2.32 6.02
CA SER A 423 -16.49 -2.04 6.88
C SER A 423 -16.29 -0.84 7.81
N GLU A 424 -15.05 -0.40 8.02
CA GLU A 424 -14.71 0.75 8.86
C GLU A 424 -14.40 2.01 8.04
N MET A 425 -14.50 1.98 6.71
CA MET A 425 -14.11 3.11 5.86
C MET A 425 -15.20 4.16 5.75
N ASP A 426 -14.78 5.41 5.81
CA ASP A 426 -15.65 6.56 5.60
C ASP A 426 -15.80 6.88 4.11
N CYS A 427 -14.77 6.55 3.30
CA CYS A 427 -14.77 6.88 1.88
C CYS A 427 -14.00 5.90 0.99
N LEU A 428 -14.51 5.66 -0.22
CA LEU A 428 -13.82 5.02 -1.33
C LEU A 428 -13.45 6.03 -2.40
N VAL A 429 -12.24 5.91 -2.95
CA VAL A 429 -11.77 6.77 -4.04
C VAL A 429 -11.53 5.97 -5.31
N PHE A 430 -12.15 6.41 -6.40
CA PHE A 430 -12.03 5.84 -7.75
C PHE A 430 -11.43 6.84 -8.75
N LEU A 431 -10.38 6.39 -9.44
CA LEU A 431 -9.63 7.19 -10.40
C LEU A 431 -9.95 6.84 -11.87
N SER A 432 -10.81 5.86 -12.11
CA SER A 432 -11.26 5.48 -13.47
C SER A 432 -12.47 4.56 -13.40
N ALA A 433 -13.28 4.56 -14.46
CA ALA A 433 -14.38 3.60 -14.64
C ALA A 433 -13.90 2.14 -14.63
N SER A 434 -12.80 1.82 -15.32
CA SER A 434 -12.22 0.47 -15.28
C SER A 434 -11.81 0.03 -13.87
N GLY A 435 -11.38 0.95 -13.01
CA GLY A 435 -11.07 0.68 -11.61
C GLY A 435 -12.31 0.44 -10.75
N VAL A 436 -13.42 1.14 -11.05
CA VAL A 436 -14.73 0.89 -10.41
C VAL A 436 -15.17 -0.54 -10.71
N ASN A 437 -15.21 -0.94 -11.98
CA ASN A 437 -15.60 -2.29 -12.39
C ASN A 437 -14.72 -3.37 -11.76
N ALA A 438 -13.41 -3.24 -11.86
CA ALA A 438 -12.47 -4.20 -11.29
C ALA A 438 -12.64 -4.34 -9.76
N PHE A 439 -12.94 -3.25 -9.05
CA PHE A 439 -13.22 -3.30 -7.62
C PHE A 439 -14.54 -3.99 -7.30
N PHE A 440 -15.63 -3.60 -7.97
CA PHE A 440 -16.96 -4.15 -7.71
C PHE A 440 -17.05 -5.64 -8.04
N GLU A 441 -16.38 -6.09 -9.10
CA GLU A 441 -16.25 -7.52 -9.40
C GLU A 441 -15.61 -8.29 -8.25
N GLU A 442 -14.51 -7.77 -7.68
CA GLU A 442 -13.81 -8.46 -6.61
C GLU A 442 -14.59 -8.44 -5.28
N ILE A 443 -15.27 -7.35 -4.92
CA ILE A 443 -16.09 -7.36 -3.69
C ILE A 443 -17.30 -8.29 -3.85
N HIS A 444 -17.94 -8.35 -5.03
CA HIS A 444 -19.05 -9.28 -5.28
C HIS A 444 -18.57 -10.73 -5.22
N LYS A 445 -17.45 -11.04 -5.87
CA LYS A 445 -16.82 -12.37 -5.84
C LYS A 445 -16.45 -12.83 -4.43
N ASN A 446 -16.06 -11.90 -3.56
CA ASN A 446 -15.68 -12.18 -2.17
C ASN A 446 -16.86 -12.00 -1.18
N ASN A 447 -18.08 -11.71 -1.64
CA ASN A 447 -19.25 -11.41 -0.81
C ASN A 447 -19.01 -10.30 0.24
N ILE A 448 -18.23 -9.27 -0.12
CA ILE A 448 -17.95 -8.13 0.76
C ILE A 448 -19.01 -7.07 0.54
N GLN A 449 -19.67 -6.66 1.62
CA GLN A 449 -20.61 -5.54 1.60
C GLN A 449 -19.90 -4.26 2.02
N LEU A 450 -20.21 -3.16 1.33
CA LEU A 450 -19.76 -1.83 1.72
C LEU A 450 -20.57 -1.33 2.94
N PRO A 451 -19.97 -0.57 3.86
CA PRO A 451 -20.69 -0.07 5.02
C PRO A 451 -21.76 0.95 4.61
N ASN A 452 -22.86 0.95 5.37
CA ASN A 452 -23.93 1.92 5.18
C ASN A 452 -23.40 3.34 5.36
N GLY A 453 -23.69 4.21 4.39
CA GLY A 453 -23.29 5.61 4.44
C GLY A 453 -21.87 5.91 3.94
N ILE A 454 -21.14 4.90 3.43
CA ILE A 454 -19.83 5.11 2.83
C ILE A 454 -19.90 6.17 1.72
N LYS A 455 -18.94 7.09 1.72
CA LYS A 455 -18.84 8.14 0.69
C LYS A 455 -18.05 7.65 -0.50
N ILE A 456 -18.49 7.97 -1.71
CA ILE A 456 -17.75 7.62 -2.92
C ILE A 456 -17.22 8.87 -3.61
N ALA A 457 -15.90 8.94 -3.76
CA ALA A 457 -15.18 10.00 -4.43
C ALA A 457 -14.69 9.57 -5.81
N CYS A 458 -15.11 10.29 -6.85
CA CYS A 458 -14.79 10.00 -8.25
C CYS A 458 -13.97 11.13 -8.89
N ILE A 459 -12.99 10.76 -9.71
CA ILE A 459 -12.18 11.74 -10.45
C ILE A 459 -12.97 12.49 -11.53
N GLY A 460 -14.12 11.98 -11.99
CA GLY A 460 -14.94 12.66 -12.99
C GLY A 460 -16.16 11.86 -13.45
N GLU A 461 -16.98 12.47 -14.31
CA GLU A 461 -18.32 11.98 -14.69
C GLU A 461 -18.36 10.56 -15.26
N VAL A 462 -17.37 10.18 -16.08
CA VAL A 462 -17.31 8.81 -16.62
C VAL A 462 -17.18 7.78 -15.49
N THR A 463 -16.43 8.11 -14.43
CA THR A 463 -16.30 7.24 -13.25
C THR A 463 -17.58 7.25 -12.41
N VAL A 464 -18.28 8.39 -12.34
CA VAL A 464 -19.58 8.51 -11.65
C VAL A 464 -20.64 7.62 -12.30
N ASN A 465 -20.71 7.59 -13.62
CA ASN A 465 -21.67 6.75 -14.34
C ASN A 465 -21.42 5.27 -14.07
N GLU A 466 -20.15 4.85 -14.07
CA GLU A 466 -19.77 3.47 -13.75
C GLU A 466 -20.15 3.06 -12.30
N VAL A 467 -19.99 3.98 -11.35
CA VAL A 467 -20.43 3.76 -9.96
C VAL A 467 -21.95 3.57 -9.89
N LYS A 468 -22.71 4.32 -10.70
CA LYS A 468 -24.17 4.18 -10.80
C LYS A 468 -24.60 2.85 -11.42
N GLU A 469 -23.90 2.37 -12.44
CA GLU A 469 -24.16 1.04 -13.02
C GLU A 469 -23.98 -0.10 -12.01
N ASN A 470 -23.13 0.11 -11.01
CA ASN A 470 -22.94 -0.80 -9.88
C ASN A 470 -23.91 -0.55 -8.70
N ASN A 471 -24.97 0.24 -8.89
CA ASN A 471 -26.00 0.60 -7.90
C ASN A 471 -25.53 1.47 -6.72
N TYR A 472 -24.49 2.29 -6.92
CA TYR A 472 -24.05 3.27 -5.93
C TYR A 472 -24.10 4.69 -6.50
N ASN A 473 -23.98 5.70 -5.63
CA ASN A 473 -23.90 7.10 -6.05
C ASN A 473 -22.55 7.68 -5.64
N ALA A 474 -22.01 8.58 -6.47
CA ALA A 474 -20.84 9.37 -6.09
C ALA A 474 -21.27 10.58 -5.26
N ASP A 475 -20.67 10.75 -4.08
CA ASP A 475 -20.89 11.89 -3.18
C ASP A 475 -19.92 13.04 -3.45
N ILE A 476 -18.72 12.71 -3.93
CA ILE A 476 -17.62 13.65 -4.13
C ILE A 476 -17.13 13.52 -5.57
N ILE A 477 -17.14 14.61 -6.32
CA ILE A 477 -16.67 14.64 -7.71
C ILE A 477 -15.61 15.74 -7.84
N ALA A 478 -14.45 15.39 -8.41
CA ALA A 478 -13.37 16.35 -8.63
C ALA A 478 -13.85 17.53 -9.50
N SER A 479 -13.46 18.76 -9.15
CA SER A 479 -13.77 19.96 -9.96
C SER A 479 -12.98 19.99 -11.28
N ILE A 480 -11.79 19.40 -11.26
CA ILE A 480 -10.93 19.17 -12.41
C ILE A 480 -10.60 17.68 -12.38
N SER A 481 -10.73 16.97 -13.52
CA SER A 481 -10.53 15.52 -13.61
C SER A 481 -9.06 15.09 -13.47
N ASN A 482 -8.46 15.41 -12.33
CA ASN A 482 -7.12 15.05 -11.92
C ASN A 482 -7.08 14.78 -10.41
N ILE A 483 -5.97 14.21 -9.93
CA ILE A 483 -5.80 13.81 -8.53
C ILE A 483 -5.85 15.02 -7.58
N ASP A 484 -5.29 16.16 -7.96
CA ASP A 484 -5.20 17.33 -7.09
C ASP A 484 -6.58 17.97 -6.86
N GLY A 485 -7.43 18.02 -7.90
CA GLY A 485 -8.82 18.46 -7.79
C GLY A 485 -9.70 17.51 -6.98
N LEU A 486 -9.40 16.21 -7.01
CA LEU A 486 -10.09 15.22 -6.19
C LEU A 486 -9.73 15.36 -4.70
N ILE A 487 -8.44 15.53 -4.39
CA ILE A 487 -7.96 15.76 -3.02
C ILE A 487 -8.60 17.00 -2.42
N ASP A 488 -8.67 18.11 -3.16
CA ASP A 488 -9.29 19.35 -2.67
C ASP A 488 -10.78 19.16 -2.34
N LYS A 489 -11.51 18.39 -3.16
CA LYS A 489 -12.92 18.08 -2.90
C LYS A 489 -13.12 17.19 -1.68
N ILE A 490 -12.27 16.17 -1.50
CA ILE A 490 -12.29 15.31 -0.30
C ILE A 490 -11.98 16.14 0.96
N LYS A 491 -10.96 17.00 0.89
CA LYS A 491 -10.56 17.90 1.99
C LYS A 491 -11.70 18.79 2.46
N ASN A 492 -12.46 19.35 1.53
CA ASN A 492 -13.52 20.32 1.81
C ASN A 492 -14.90 19.66 2.02
N TYR A 493 -14.98 18.32 2.01
CA TYR A 493 -16.20 17.59 2.29
C TYR A 493 -16.56 17.68 3.79
N ILE A 494 -17.86 17.68 4.10
CA ILE A 494 -18.34 17.69 5.48
C ILE A 494 -18.38 16.25 5.98
N TRP A 495 -17.36 15.86 6.75
CA TRP A 495 -17.31 14.56 7.41
C TRP A 495 -18.12 14.60 8.71
N GLU A 496 -19.04 13.66 8.87
CA GLU A 496 -19.69 13.41 10.15
C GLU A 496 -18.63 12.92 11.13
N LYS A 497 -18.45 13.62 12.25
CA LYS A 497 -17.37 13.40 13.21
C LYS A 497 -17.73 12.40 14.30
#